data_AF-A0A1E7EM93-F1
#
_entry.id   AF-A0A1E7EM93-F1
#
_cell.length_a   1.000
_cell.length_b   1.000
_cell.length_c   1.000
_cell.angle_alpha   90.00
_cell.angle_beta   90.00
_cell.angle_gamma   90.00
#
_symmetry.space_group_name_H-M   'P 1'
#
loop_
_entity.id
_entity.type
_entity.pdbx_description
1 polymer ?
#
loop_
_entity_poly.entity_id
_entity_poly.type
_entity_poly.pdbx_seq_one_letter_code
_entity_poly.pdbx_strand_id
1 'polypeptide(L)'
;MKETDHATQRREERGIDKKDLEEALKYGEELPCIYGRKYKYKGLIYIVDRRRRKEITCYAESLQLKKVKLSNDMELKLRVAKISLAKDLACWKSNTVLVVDTSGSMRESDVWGARSRLDAVWICIALDFIAHRIESGNAGFYDAVSVVLLGESAPVLIGK
;
A
#
# COMPACT_ATOMS: atom_id res chain seq x y z
N MET A 1 -19.00 -10.39 -22.71
CA MET A 1 -19.19 -9.00 -22.25
C MET A 1 -18.55 -8.06 -23.27
N LYS A 2 -19.09 -6.86 -23.55
CA LYS A 2 -18.43 -5.89 -24.45
C LYS A 2 -17.39 -5.11 -23.67
N GLU A 3 -16.20 -4.97 -24.22
CA GLU A 3 -15.12 -4.20 -23.61
C GLU A 3 -15.17 -2.76 -24.11
N THR A 4 -14.76 -1.83 -23.26
CA THR A 4 -14.48 -0.46 -23.68
C THR A 4 -12.98 -0.33 -23.89
N ASP A 5 -12.54 0.47 -24.85
CA ASP A 5 -11.11 0.69 -25.10
C ASP A 5 -10.40 1.15 -23.81
N HIS A 6 -11.09 1.97 -23.00
CA HIS A 6 -10.63 2.37 -21.68
C HIS A 6 -10.39 1.18 -20.74
N ALA A 7 -11.34 0.24 -20.62
CA ALA A 7 -11.19 -0.91 -19.73
C ALA A 7 -10.08 -1.85 -20.21
N THR A 8 -9.95 -2.07 -21.53
CA THR A 8 -8.87 -2.87 -22.11
C THR A 8 -7.51 -2.26 -21.79
N GLN A 9 -7.32 -0.97 -22.06
CA GLN A 9 -6.10 -0.24 -21.75
C GLN A 9 -5.74 -0.35 -20.27
N ARG A 10 -6.72 -0.17 -19.36
CA ARG A 10 -6.48 -0.28 -17.91
C ARG A 10 -6.01 -1.67 -17.49
N ARG A 11 -6.53 -2.74 -18.10
CA ARG A 11 -6.10 -4.10 -17.79
C ARG A 11 -4.67 -4.37 -18.24
N GLU A 12 -4.32 -3.90 -19.44
CA GLU A 12 -2.97 -4.04 -19.98
C GLU A 12 -1.96 -3.29 -19.11
N GLU A 13 -2.26 -2.03 -18.76
CA GLU A 13 -1.44 -1.22 -17.85
C GLU A 13 -1.27 -1.89 -16.48
N ARG A 14 -2.31 -2.57 -15.98
CA ARG A 14 -2.35 -3.17 -14.63
C ARG A 14 -1.94 -4.65 -14.57
N GLY A 15 -1.63 -5.26 -15.72
CA GLY A 15 -1.38 -6.70 -15.82
C GLY A 15 -2.55 -7.57 -15.30
N ILE A 16 -3.81 -7.12 -15.49
CA ILE A 16 -5.00 -7.84 -15.05
C ILE A 16 -5.56 -8.69 -16.20
N ASP A 17 -5.69 -10.00 -16.00
CA ASP A 17 -6.23 -10.90 -17.02
C ASP A 17 -7.76 -10.71 -17.18
N LYS A 18 -8.23 -10.79 -18.42
CA LYS A 18 -9.64 -10.86 -18.79
C LYS A 18 -10.33 -12.07 -18.20
N LYS A 19 -9.63 -13.21 -18.06
CA LYS A 19 -10.22 -14.42 -17.49
C LYS A 19 -10.72 -14.18 -16.06
N ASP A 20 -10.00 -13.39 -15.27
CA ASP A 20 -10.40 -13.05 -13.91
C ASP A 20 -11.68 -12.21 -13.85
N LEU A 21 -12.02 -11.44 -14.89
CA LEU A 21 -13.29 -10.70 -14.97
C LEU A 21 -14.50 -11.63 -15.09
N GLU A 22 -14.39 -12.69 -15.89
CA GLU A 22 -15.48 -13.67 -16.04
C GLU A 22 -15.69 -14.46 -14.74
N GLU A 23 -14.59 -14.83 -14.08
CA GLU A 23 -14.63 -15.47 -12.77
C GLU A 23 -15.19 -14.51 -11.70
N ALA A 24 -14.83 -13.23 -11.72
CA ALA A 24 -15.34 -12.21 -10.81
C ALA A 24 -16.85 -11.99 -10.95
N LEU A 25 -17.39 -12.04 -12.17
CA LEU A 25 -18.84 -11.93 -12.39
C LEU A 25 -19.64 -13.14 -11.89
N LYS A 26 -19.01 -14.31 -11.87
CA LYS A 26 -19.65 -15.58 -11.49
C LYS A 26 -19.49 -15.89 -10.00
N TYR A 27 -18.33 -15.58 -9.43
CA TYR A 27 -17.93 -15.99 -8.08
C TYR A 27 -17.50 -14.83 -7.18
N GLY A 28 -17.36 -13.61 -7.72
CA GLY A 28 -16.95 -12.44 -6.97
C GLY A 28 -18.04 -11.90 -6.04
N GLU A 29 -17.59 -11.20 -5.00
CA GLU A 29 -18.46 -10.49 -4.06
C GLU A 29 -18.97 -9.20 -4.70
N GLU A 30 -20.28 -9.02 -4.76
CA GLU A 30 -20.89 -7.79 -5.27
C GLU A 30 -20.93 -6.73 -4.17
N LEU A 31 -20.31 -5.58 -4.42
CA LEU A 31 -20.21 -4.46 -3.50
C LEU A 31 -21.08 -3.28 -3.95
N PRO A 32 -21.56 -2.44 -3.02
CA PRO A 32 -22.30 -1.23 -3.35
C PRO A 32 -21.50 -0.30 -4.27
N CYS A 33 -22.15 0.23 -5.32
CA CYS A 33 -21.54 1.19 -6.24
C CYS A 33 -22.60 2.13 -6.83
N ILE A 34 -22.27 3.42 -6.91
CA ILE A 34 -23.16 4.47 -7.45
C ILE A 34 -23.16 4.43 -8.99
N TYR A 35 -21.97 4.23 -9.56
CA TYR A 35 -21.69 4.39 -11.00
C TYR A 35 -21.96 3.13 -11.83
N GLY A 36 -22.24 1.99 -11.20
CA GLY A 36 -22.36 0.70 -11.87
C GLY A 36 -22.55 -0.43 -10.89
N ARG A 37 -22.07 -1.63 -11.24
CA ARG A 37 -21.97 -2.78 -10.33
C ARG A 37 -20.50 -3.04 -10.07
N LYS A 38 -20.15 -3.22 -8.80
CA LYS A 38 -18.77 -3.44 -8.37
C LYS A 38 -18.62 -4.88 -7.91
N TYR A 39 -17.62 -5.57 -8.42
CA TYR A 39 -17.28 -6.95 -8.05
C TYR A 39 -15.89 -6.97 -7.45
N LYS A 40 -15.73 -7.68 -6.33
CA LYS A 40 -14.44 -7.97 -5.72
C LYS A 40 -14.11 -9.44 -5.93
N TYR A 41 -12.93 -9.72 -6.48
CA TYR A 41 -12.47 -11.08 -6.74
C TYR A 41 -10.94 -11.14 -6.70
N LYS A 42 -10.37 -12.08 -5.92
CA LYS A 42 -8.91 -12.29 -5.78
C LYS A 42 -8.11 -10.99 -5.50
N GLY A 43 -8.65 -10.07 -4.69
CA GLY A 43 -7.99 -8.79 -4.39
C GLY A 43 -8.04 -7.77 -5.52
N LEU A 44 -8.80 -8.04 -6.60
CA LEU A 44 -9.09 -7.10 -7.67
C LEU A 44 -10.54 -6.61 -7.56
N ILE A 45 -10.74 -5.36 -7.96
CA ILE A 45 -12.04 -4.72 -8.07
C ILE A 45 -12.36 -4.53 -9.55
N TYR A 46 -13.53 -4.96 -9.96
CA TYR A 46 -14.08 -4.73 -11.30
C TYR A 46 -15.33 -3.87 -11.20
N ILE A 47 -15.45 -2.86 -12.06
CA ILE A 47 -16.65 -2.05 -12.19
C ILE A 47 -17.22 -2.28 -13.58
N VAL A 48 -18.45 -2.75 -13.62
CA VAL A 48 -19.22 -2.96 -14.84
C VAL A 48 -20.45 -2.06 -14.85
N ASP A 49 -21.04 -1.87 -16.02
CA ASP A 49 -22.30 -1.15 -16.15
C ASP A 49 -23.45 -1.87 -15.39
N ARG A 50 -24.54 -1.13 -15.14
CA ARG A 50 -25.69 -1.67 -14.40
C ARG A 50 -26.29 -2.93 -15.02
N ARG A 51 -26.14 -3.12 -16.34
CA ARG A 51 -26.68 -4.27 -17.09
C ARG A 51 -25.68 -5.42 -17.24
N ARG A 52 -24.46 -5.35 -16.67
CA ARG A 52 -23.37 -6.33 -16.84
C ARG A 52 -23.02 -6.62 -18.30
N ARG A 53 -23.19 -5.63 -19.18
CA ARG A 53 -22.86 -5.71 -20.61
C ARG A 53 -21.51 -5.11 -20.94
N LYS A 54 -21.00 -4.19 -20.11
CA LYS A 54 -19.74 -3.49 -20.37
C LYS A 54 -18.85 -3.37 -19.14
N GLU A 55 -17.57 -3.68 -19.31
CA GLU A 55 -16.54 -3.32 -18.33
C GLU A 55 -16.24 -1.82 -18.42
N ILE A 56 -16.27 -1.14 -17.28
CA ILE A 56 -15.95 0.28 -17.15
C ILE A 56 -14.48 0.43 -16.72
N THR A 57 -14.06 -0.25 -15.65
CA THR A 57 -12.67 -0.21 -15.16
C THR A 57 -12.40 -1.35 -14.19
N CYS A 58 -11.13 -1.66 -13.94
CA CYS A 58 -10.68 -2.64 -12.94
C CYS A 58 -9.39 -2.21 -12.26
N TYR A 59 -9.18 -2.51 -10.97
CA TYR A 59 -8.00 -2.12 -10.22
C TYR A 59 -7.73 -3.03 -9.02
N ALA A 60 -6.48 -3.11 -8.56
CA ALA A 60 -6.14 -3.81 -7.33
C ALA A 60 -6.77 -3.12 -6.11
N GLU A 61 -7.32 -3.93 -5.21
CA GLU A 61 -7.76 -3.46 -3.90
C GLU A 61 -6.54 -3.01 -3.09
N SER A 62 -6.71 -1.91 -2.36
CA SER A 62 -5.66 -1.44 -1.46
C SER A 62 -5.48 -2.43 -0.31
N LEU A 63 -4.24 -2.81 -0.02
CA LEU A 63 -3.90 -3.72 1.07
C LEU A 63 -4.37 -3.12 2.41
N GLN A 64 -5.36 -3.74 3.02
CA GLN A 64 -5.88 -3.32 4.33
C GLN A 64 -5.05 -3.97 5.44
N LEU A 65 -4.05 -3.25 5.95
CA LEU A 65 -3.28 -3.71 7.11
C LEU A 65 -4.09 -3.53 8.40
N LYS A 66 -4.33 -4.63 9.11
CA LYS A 66 -5.03 -4.59 10.40
C LYS A 66 -4.12 -3.94 11.45
N LYS A 67 -4.54 -2.80 12.00
CA LYS A 67 -3.83 -2.16 13.12
C LYS A 67 -3.93 -3.07 14.36
N VAL A 68 -2.78 -3.50 14.85
CA VAL A 68 -2.66 -4.26 16.10
C VAL A 68 -2.38 -3.28 17.24
N LYS A 69 -3.04 -3.49 18.40
CA LYS A 69 -2.73 -2.73 19.60
C LYS A 69 -1.42 -3.23 20.20
N LEU A 70 -0.52 -2.31 20.56
CA LEU A 70 0.68 -2.64 21.30
C LEU A 70 0.30 -3.09 22.72
N SER A 71 1.10 -3.97 23.30
CA SER A 71 0.97 -4.29 24.72
C SER A 71 1.49 -3.13 25.58
N ASN A 72 0.99 -3.01 26.81
CA ASN A 72 1.43 -1.96 27.75
C ASN A 72 2.95 -1.96 27.97
N ASP A 73 3.59 -3.13 27.99
CA ASP A 73 5.05 -3.26 28.13
C ASP A 73 5.79 -2.70 26.90
N MET A 74 5.31 -3.00 25.69
CA MET A 74 5.87 -2.43 24.46
C MET A 74 5.72 -0.92 24.39
N GLU A 75 4.57 -0.39 24.82
CA GLU A 75 4.33 1.05 24.87
C GLU A 75 5.28 1.76 25.85
N LEU A 76 5.52 1.15 27.01
CA LEU A 76 6.46 1.70 28.00
C LEU A 76 7.89 1.72 27.45
N LYS A 77 8.35 0.60 26.87
CA LYS A 77 9.67 0.51 26.23
C LYS A 77 9.84 1.52 25.11
N LEU A 78 8.83 1.66 24.25
CA LEU A 78 8.81 2.65 23.18
C LEU A 78 8.89 4.07 23.73
N ARG A 79 8.16 4.40 24.80
CA ARG A 79 8.19 5.73 25.42
C ARG A 79 9.57 6.05 26.00
N VAL A 80 10.17 5.12 26.73
CA VAL A 80 11.52 5.29 27.31
C VAL A 80 12.53 5.50 26.19
N ALA A 81 12.52 4.65 25.17
CA ALA A 81 13.45 4.74 24.05
C ALA A 81 13.32 6.07 23.28
N LYS A 82 12.09 6.54 23.02
CA LYS A 82 11.86 7.86 22.41
C LYS A 82 12.47 9.01 23.20
N ILE A 83 12.33 8.99 24.52
CA ILE A 83 12.92 10.02 25.39
C ILE A 83 14.45 9.96 25.33
N SER A 84 15.03 8.76 25.37
CA SER A 84 16.48 8.56 25.25
C SER A 84 17.01 9.05 23.90
N LEU A 85 16.40 8.62 22.80
CA LEU A 85 16.79 8.98 21.43
C LEU A 85 16.71 10.49 21.19
N ALA A 86 15.76 11.18 21.81
CA ALA A 86 15.60 12.63 21.69
C ALA A 86 16.65 13.44 22.48
N LYS A 87 17.20 12.87 23.56
CA LYS A 87 18.12 13.56 24.47
C LYS A 87 19.58 13.28 24.16
N ASP A 88 19.89 12.07 23.70
CA ASP A 88 21.26 11.60 23.52
C ASP A 88 21.42 10.88 22.18
N LEU A 89 22.21 11.46 21.28
CA LEU A 89 22.52 10.85 19.99
C LEU A 89 23.43 9.62 20.13
N ALA A 90 24.20 9.51 21.23
CA ALA A 90 25.10 8.38 21.45
C ALA A 90 24.36 7.06 21.75
N CYS A 91 23.07 7.14 22.15
CA CYS A 91 22.26 5.94 22.35
C CYS A 91 21.70 5.34 21.06
N TRP A 92 21.86 6.03 19.92
CA TRP A 92 21.42 5.54 18.61
C TRP A 92 22.32 4.38 18.17
N LYS A 93 21.70 3.25 17.83
CA LYS A 93 22.45 2.09 17.31
C LYS A 93 22.61 2.13 15.79
N SER A 94 21.60 2.63 15.10
CA SER A 94 21.65 2.86 13.66
C SER A 94 20.69 3.98 13.26
N ASN A 95 20.94 4.60 12.10
CA ASN A 95 20.03 5.54 11.47
C ASN A 95 19.87 5.15 10.00
N THR A 96 18.67 4.75 9.61
CA THR A 96 18.33 4.47 8.21
C THR A 96 17.45 5.57 7.65
N VAL A 97 17.87 6.19 6.56
CA VAL A 97 17.07 7.22 5.86
C VAL A 97 16.48 6.62 4.60
N LEU A 98 15.15 6.56 4.54
CA LEU A 98 14.39 6.15 3.36
C LEU A 98 13.94 7.40 2.61
N VAL A 99 14.37 7.52 1.35
CA VAL A 99 13.97 8.63 0.49
C VAL A 99 12.95 8.10 -0.51
N VAL A 100 11.73 8.62 -0.47
CA VAL A 100 10.58 8.13 -1.25
C VAL A 100 10.20 9.19 -2.28
N ASP A 101 10.31 8.86 -3.56
CA ASP A 101 9.75 9.70 -4.62
C ASP A 101 8.22 9.68 -4.54
N THR A 102 7.61 10.87 -4.59
CA THR A 102 6.16 11.08 -4.63
C THR A 102 5.72 11.86 -5.87
N SER A 103 6.59 11.92 -6.89
CA SER A 103 6.31 12.51 -8.20
C SER A 103 5.03 11.95 -8.83
N GLY A 104 4.46 12.67 -9.81
CA GLY A 104 3.24 12.24 -10.50
C GLY A 104 3.33 10.83 -11.08
N SER A 105 4.51 10.43 -11.55
CA SER A 105 4.77 9.10 -12.10
C SER A 105 4.58 7.96 -11.09
N MET A 106 4.65 8.26 -9.78
CA MET A 106 4.43 7.29 -8.72
C MET A 106 2.95 7.00 -8.47
N ARG A 107 2.04 7.74 -9.11
CA ARG A 107 0.59 7.48 -9.06
C ARG A 107 0.11 6.48 -10.11
N GLU A 108 1.01 6.05 -11.01
CA GLU A 108 0.68 5.06 -12.04
C GLU A 108 0.34 3.70 -11.43
N SER A 109 -0.61 3.00 -12.06
CA SER A 109 -1.16 1.72 -11.60
C SER A 109 -0.57 0.53 -12.35
N ASP A 110 0.73 0.51 -12.60
CA ASP A 110 1.40 -0.53 -13.39
C ASP A 110 2.22 -1.52 -12.56
N VAL A 111 2.00 -1.52 -11.24
CA VAL A 111 2.58 -2.49 -10.31
C VAL A 111 1.52 -3.49 -9.90
N TRP A 112 1.79 -4.77 -10.17
CA TRP A 112 0.88 -5.85 -9.85
C TRP A 112 0.56 -5.91 -8.35
N GLY A 113 -0.72 -6.09 -8.01
CA GLY A 113 -1.18 -6.20 -6.62
C GLY A 113 -1.21 -4.89 -5.84
N ALA A 114 -0.79 -3.77 -6.42
CA ALA A 114 -0.88 -2.45 -5.82
C ALA A 114 -1.75 -1.50 -6.65
N ARG A 115 -2.39 -0.54 -5.98
CA ARG A 115 -3.24 0.44 -6.66
C ARG A 115 -2.42 1.52 -7.38
N SER A 116 -1.22 1.80 -6.86
CA SER A 116 -0.23 2.68 -7.48
C SER A 116 1.19 2.22 -7.15
N ARG A 117 2.19 2.68 -7.91
CA ARG A 117 3.61 2.49 -7.57
C ARG A 117 3.93 2.98 -6.15
N LEU A 118 3.37 4.13 -5.75
CA LEU A 118 3.56 4.69 -4.41
C LEU A 118 2.95 3.79 -3.31
N ASP A 119 1.77 3.22 -3.55
CA ASP A 119 1.18 2.24 -2.62
C ASP A 119 2.07 1.00 -2.49
N ALA A 120 2.66 0.52 -3.59
CA ALA A 120 3.60 -0.59 -3.55
C ALA A 120 4.83 -0.27 -2.70
N VAL A 121 5.39 0.95 -2.83
CA VAL A 121 6.52 1.40 -2.01
C VAL A 121 6.17 1.37 -0.52
N TRP A 122 5.00 1.88 -0.13
CA TRP A 122 4.59 1.84 1.29
C TRP A 122 4.41 0.42 1.82
N ILE A 123 3.86 -0.48 1.00
CA ILE A 123 3.72 -1.89 1.35
C ILE A 123 5.11 -2.53 1.54
N CYS A 124 6.04 -2.31 0.62
CA CYS A 124 7.42 -2.81 0.74
C CYS A 124 8.14 -2.26 1.97
N ILE A 125 8.02 -0.95 2.27
CA ILE A 125 8.61 -0.37 3.48
C ILE A 125 8.02 -1.04 4.73
N ALA A 126 6.71 -1.23 4.78
CA ALA A 126 6.05 -1.83 5.94
C ALA A 126 6.41 -3.30 6.14
N LEU A 127 6.33 -4.11 5.09
CA LEU A 127 6.48 -5.57 5.18
C LEU A 127 7.94 -6.00 5.04
N ASP A 128 8.61 -5.60 3.96
CA ASP A 128 9.93 -6.11 3.60
C ASP A 128 11.05 -5.44 4.40
N PHE A 129 10.85 -4.16 4.78
CA PHE A 129 11.85 -3.43 5.58
C PHE A 129 11.53 -3.44 7.08
N ILE A 130 10.38 -2.92 7.51
CA ILE A 130 10.08 -2.77 8.95
C ILE A 130 9.77 -4.13 9.59
N ALA A 131 8.78 -4.87 9.08
CA ALA A 131 8.35 -6.11 9.72
C ALA A 131 9.48 -7.15 9.73
N HIS A 132 10.16 -7.34 8.60
CA HIS A 132 11.29 -8.27 8.51
C HIS A 132 12.41 -7.96 9.53
N ARG A 133 12.75 -6.69 9.75
CA ARG A 133 13.80 -6.33 10.72
C ARG A 133 13.36 -6.55 12.17
N ILE A 134 12.07 -6.32 12.48
CA ILE A 134 11.52 -6.61 13.82
C ILE A 134 11.51 -8.12 14.06
N GLU A 135 11.01 -8.91 13.10
CA GLU A 135 10.87 -10.37 13.22
C GLU A 135 12.23 -11.09 13.29
N SER A 136 13.23 -10.60 12.54
CA SER A 136 14.59 -11.14 12.56
C SER A 136 15.42 -10.69 13.77
N GLY A 137 14.92 -9.79 14.61
CA GLY A 137 15.66 -9.21 15.74
C GLY A 137 16.76 -8.22 15.33
N ASN A 138 16.81 -7.82 14.06
CA ASN A 138 17.77 -6.87 13.49
C ASN A 138 17.34 -5.39 13.61
N ALA A 139 16.19 -5.15 14.25
CA ALA A 139 15.76 -3.83 14.69
C ALA A 139 15.40 -3.88 16.18
N GLY A 140 15.86 -2.87 16.91
CA GLY A 140 15.51 -2.63 18.31
C GLY A 140 14.98 -1.22 18.53
N PHE A 141 14.64 -0.92 19.78
CA PHE A 141 14.06 0.36 20.18
C PHE A 141 14.97 1.59 19.97
N TYR A 142 16.26 1.37 19.72
CA TYR A 142 17.28 2.42 19.56
C TYR A 142 17.76 2.58 18.12
N ASP A 143 17.13 1.89 17.17
CA ASP A 143 17.36 2.09 15.74
C ASP A 143 16.40 3.16 15.23
N ALA A 144 16.94 4.19 14.61
CA ALA A 144 16.16 5.27 14.03
C ALA A 144 15.90 4.99 12.55
N VAL A 145 14.65 5.22 12.12
CA VAL A 145 14.27 5.22 10.71
C VAL A 145 13.65 6.56 10.39
N SER A 146 14.22 7.25 9.41
CA SER A 146 13.71 8.53 8.94
C SER A 146 13.14 8.36 7.53
N VAL A 147 11.96 8.89 7.26
CA VAL A 147 11.34 8.82 5.93
C VAL A 147 11.20 10.22 5.36
N VAL A 148 11.88 10.47 4.24
CA VAL A 148 11.91 11.73 3.52
C VAL A 148 11.11 11.56 2.23
N LEU A 149 10.08 12.40 2.03
CA LEU A 149 9.37 12.43 0.76
C LEU A 149 10.07 13.40 -0.19
N LEU A 150 10.20 13.01 -1.45
CA LEU A 150 10.57 13.91 -2.54
C LEU A 150 9.31 14.30 -3.31
N GLY A 151 8.99 15.59 -3.31
CA GLY A 151 7.89 16.22 -4.05
C GLY A 151 8.19 17.71 -4.27
N GLU A 152 7.19 18.55 -4.55
CA GLU A 152 7.37 20.01 -4.63
C GLU A 152 7.83 20.64 -3.29
N SER A 153 7.56 19.94 -2.18
CA SER A 153 8.20 20.16 -0.89
C SER A 153 8.69 18.81 -0.37
N ALA A 154 9.77 18.80 0.42
CA ALA A 154 10.36 17.60 0.98
C ALA A 154 10.08 17.47 2.49
N PRO A 155 8.81 17.20 2.89
CA PRO A 155 8.50 17.01 4.29
C PRO A 155 9.09 15.68 4.79
N VAL A 156 9.65 15.74 6.00
CA VAL A 156 10.03 14.54 6.75
C VAL A 156 8.76 13.99 7.41
N LEU A 157 8.27 12.83 6.95
CA LEU A 157 7.08 12.20 7.51
C LEU A 157 7.34 11.48 8.83
N ILE A 158 8.55 10.93 8.94
CA ILE A 158 9.04 10.27 10.14
C ILE A 158 10.39 10.89 10.42
N GLY A 159 10.41 11.78 11.41
CA GLY A 159 11.58 12.53 11.83
C GLY A 159 11.51 12.73 13.34
N LYS A 160 12.45 12.07 14.03
CA LYS A 160 12.57 11.83 15.48
C LYS A 160 11.69 10.70 16.03
#